data_AF-A0A533SKA2-F1
#
_entry.id   AF-A0A533SKA2-F1
#
_cell.length_a   1.000
_cell.length_b   1.000
_cell.length_c   1.000
_cell.angle_alpha   90.00
_cell.angle_beta   90.00
_cell.angle_gamma   90.00
#
_symmetry.space_group_name_H-M   'P 1'
#
loop_
_entity.id
_entity.type
_entity.pdbx_description
1 polymer ?
#
loop_
_entity_poly.entity_id
_entity_poly.type
_entity_poly.pdbx_seq_one_letter_code
_entity_poly.pdbx_strand_id
1 'polypeptide(L)'
;MLEFHISRLARDHYQFDQSLFSFNGNVILANFHAARTFAQKINQQRDLVQFPEQAVKAGQINAMGLVDEILHLVLQLYRQQKSAQVMEAALAFLDEQFTPAEVDRALVRFTTDFPPVAVYQGQLGVEEYLGGATEGVPHRAVALEEMIMLWVANRNPALEPFIELFSEDNLATDTAFPRLLNGLYQFFEEQPPFGPDNQNLIDMLRSPAIAVPYSLSGQLEYIRERWSELLGKYLYRLLSSLDLIKEESRIVFAGGGPGPIPIPVYDRALYAGEVEAFSPDKEWMPRLVLMAKNSFVWLDQLSKKYQRPIQHLDQIPDEELETLAREGFTGLWLIGLWERSKASATIKQLCGNPDAIASAYSLADYRIADELGGEPAYQNLRERAWRYGIRLASDMVPNHMAIDSTWVINHPDWFVQLDY
;
A
#
# COMPACT_ATOMS: atom_id res chain seq x y z
N MET A 1 2.04 -2.40 26.97
CA MET A 1 1.65 -1.87 25.65
C MET A 1 2.71 -0.86 25.27
N LEU A 2 3.33 -1.02 24.11
CA LEU A 2 4.31 -0.09 23.55
C LEU A 2 3.52 0.88 22.66
N GLU A 3 3.83 2.17 22.72
CA GLU A 3 3.06 3.21 22.02
C GLU A 3 4.04 4.01 21.17
N PHE A 4 3.67 4.34 19.93
CA PHE A 4 4.50 5.18 19.08
C PHE A 4 4.80 6.51 19.78
N HIS A 5 6.09 6.75 20.04
CA HIS A 5 6.55 7.87 20.83
C HIS A 5 6.40 9.17 20.02
N ILE A 6 5.32 9.90 20.32
CA ILE A 6 5.10 11.26 19.83
C ILE A 6 5.33 12.22 20.99
N SER A 7 6.17 13.24 20.77
CA SER A 7 6.50 14.25 21.76
C SER A 7 5.24 14.94 22.28
N ARG A 8 5.24 15.27 23.57
CA ARG A 8 4.17 16.05 24.21
C ARG A 8 3.89 17.34 23.43
N LEU A 9 4.95 18.03 23.00
CA LEU A 9 4.86 19.26 22.22
C LEU A 9 4.13 19.04 20.89
N ALA A 10 4.43 17.97 20.17
CA ALA A 10 3.74 17.65 18.93
C ALA A 10 2.28 17.22 19.18
N ARG A 11 2.02 16.44 20.24
CA ARG A 11 0.64 16.08 20.63
C ARG A 11 -0.19 17.33 20.94
N ASP A 12 0.36 18.28 21.66
CA ASP A 12 -0.31 19.54 22.00
C ASP A 12 -0.52 20.42 20.76
N HIS A 13 0.51 20.55 19.91
CA HIS A 13 0.47 21.41 18.73
C HIS A 13 -0.52 20.92 17.66
N TYR A 14 -0.51 19.62 17.36
CA TYR A 14 -1.40 19.02 16.36
C TYR A 14 -2.71 18.46 16.94
N GLN A 15 -2.90 18.55 18.26
CA GLN A 15 -4.05 18.04 18.99
C GLN A 15 -4.26 16.54 18.75
N PHE A 16 -3.26 15.72 19.06
CA PHE A 16 -3.38 14.26 18.95
C PHE A 16 -3.96 13.68 20.25
N ASP A 17 -5.24 13.29 20.19
CA ASP A 17 -6.04 12.93 21.37
C ASP A 17 -5.84 11.47 21.82
N GLN A 18 -5.23 10.62 20.98
CA GLN A 18 -5.06 9.17 21.16
C GLN A 18 -3.74 8.67 20.56
N SER A 19 -3.23 7.51 21.01
CA SER A 19 -2.12 6.84 20.33
C SER A 19 -2.60 6.34 18.96
N LEU A 20 -1.94 6.77 17.88
CA LEU A 20 -2.30 6.32 16.53
C LEU A 20 -1.79 4.93 16.21
N PHE A 21 -0.62 4.61 16.75
CA PHE A 21 0.04 3.33 16.59
C PHE A 21 0.39 2.84 17.99
N SER A 22 -0.06 1.63 18.30
CA SER A 22 0.17 0.99 19.59
C SER A 22 0.39 -0.48 19.37
N PHE A 23 1.41 -1.01 20.01
CA PHE A 23 1.83 -2.39 19.92
C PHE A 23 1.53 -3.12 21.24
N ASN A 24 0.64 -4.11 21.17
CA ASN A 24 0.25 -4.95 22.33
C ASN A 24 0.60 -6.43 22.11
N GLY A 25 1.60 -6.72 21.27
CA GLY A 25 1.98 -8.10 20.91
C GLY A 25 1.09 -8.74 19.83
N ASN A 26 -0.05 -8.14 19.51
CA ASN A 26 -0.75 -8.32 18.24
C ASN A 26 -0.47 -7.09 17.38
N VAL A 27 0.40 -7.23 16.38
CA VAL A 27 0.80 -6.12 15.52
C VAL A 27 -0.45 -5.44 14.93
N ILE A 28 -0.69 -4.17 15.25
CA ILE A 28 -1.86 -3.41 14.80
C ILE A 28 -1.48 -2.67 13.51
N LEU A 29 -1.05 -3.42 12.49
CA LEU A 29 -0.61 -2.79 11.26
C LEU A 29 -1.76 -2.05 10.55
N ALA A 30 -1.58 -0.73 10.45
CA ALA A 30 -2.17 0.21 9.51
C ALA A 30 -3.69 0.45 9.60
N ASN A 31 -4.08 1.44 10.43
CA ASN A 31 -5.37 2.11 10.27
C ASN A 31 -5.22 3.26 9.25
N PHE A 32 -5.55 2.99 7.98
CA PHE A 32 -5.48 4.00 6.91
C PHE A 32 -6.30 5.26 7.21
N HIS A 33 -7.41 5.13 7.93
CA HIS A 33 -8.20 6.28 8.36
C HIS A 33 -7.46 7.12 9.41
N ALA A 34 -6.78 6.48 10.36
CA ALA A 34 -5.95 7.16 11.35
C ALA A 34 -4.76 7.88 10.69
N ALA A 35 -4.07 7.23 9.75
CA ALA A 35 -2.97 7.85 8.99
C ALA A 35 -3.41 9.08 8.18
N ARG A 36 -4.60 9.01 7.55
CA ARG A 36 -5.21 10.17 6.85
C ARG A 36 -5.55 11.31 7.79
N THR A 37 -6.18 10.99 8.93
CA THR A 37 -6.55 11.99 9.95
C THR A 37 -5.30 12.66 10.53
N PHE A 38 -4.22 11.91 10.75
CA PHE A 38 -2.95 12.43 11.24
C PHE A 38 -2.30 13.38 10.24
N ALA A 39 -2.15 12.93 8.98
CA ALA A 39 -1.62 13.78 7.92
C ALA A 39 -2.46 15.05 7.75
N GLN A 40 -3.79 14.95 7.85
CA GLN A 40 -4.69 16.09 7.82
C GLN A 40 -4.43 17.07 8.97
N LYS A 41 -4.32 16.59 10.22
CA LYS A 41 -4.04 17.44 11.39
C LYS A 41 -2.69 18.17 11.26
N ILE A 42 -1.66 17.50 10.74
CA ILE A 42 -0.36 18.14 10.47
C ILE A 42 -0.50 19.22 9.39
N ASN A 43 -1.08 18.86 8.25
CA ASN A 43 -1.22 19.76 7.10
C ASN A 43 -2.12 20.98 7.38
N GLN A 44 -3.03 20.89 8.34
CA GLN A 44 -3.86 22.02 8.78
C GLN A 44 -3.08 23.10 9.53
N GLN A 45 -1.95 22.74 10.15
CA GLN A 45 -1.11 23.68 10.91
C GLN A 45 0.12 24.15 10.12
N ARG A 46 0.48 23.49 9.03
CA ARG A 46 1.61 23.88 8.15
C ARG A 46 1.18 24.95 7.14
N ASP A 47 2.08 25.87 6.81
CA ASP A 47 1.87 26.87 5.74
C ASP A 47 2.12 26.22 4.36
N LEU A 48 1.16 25.42 3.91
CA LEU A 48 1.22 24.74 2.61
C LEU A 48 0.91 25.68 1.43
N VAL A 49 0.52 26.93 1.69
CA VAL A 49 0.31 27.93 0.65
C VAL A 49 1.66 28.46 0.17
N GLN A 50 2.56 28.78 1.11
CA GLN A 50 3.91 29.23 0.78
C GLN A 50 4.88 28.07 0.56
N PHE A 51 4.70 26.95 1.26
CA PHE A 51 5.60 25.79 1.25
C PHE A 51 4.84 24.49 0.96
N PRO A 52 4.28 24.32 -0.25
CA PRO A 52 3.49 23.14 -0.61
C PRO A 52 4.29 21.83 -0.51
N GLU A 53 5.61 21.88 -0.65
CA GLU A 53 6.51 20.74 -0.48
C GLU A 53 6.56 20.19 0.95
N GLN A 54 6.14 20.96 1.95
CA GLN A 54 6.04 20.50 3.34
C GLN A 54 4.78 19.66 3.60
N ALA A 55 3.93 19.44 2.59
CA ALA A 55 2.73 18.63 2.74
C ALA A 55 3.09 17.18 3.06
N VAL A 56 2.49 16.67 4.15
CA VAL A 56 2.61 15.29 4.58
C VAL A 56 1.53 14.44 3.92
N LYS A 57 1.91 13.29 3.36
CA LYS A 57 0.97 12.32 2.80
C LYS A 57 0.61 11.24 3.82
N ALA A 58 -0.61 10.71 3.73
CA ALA A 58 -1.07 9.65 4.63
C ALA A 58 -0.24 8.37 4.47
N GLY A 59 0.21 8.06 3.25
CA GLY A 59 1.13 6.97 2.96
C GLY A 59 2.47 7.11 3.67
N GLN A 60 3.01 8.33 3.82
CA GLN A 60 4.25 8.56 4.58
C GLN A 60 4.06 8.31 6.07
N ILE A 61 2.94 8.77 6.65
CA ILE A 61 2.59 8.51 8.05
C ILE A 61 2.38 7.01 8.30
N ASN A 62 1.67 6.34 7.40
CA ASN A 62 1.48 4.91 7.47
C ASN A 62 2.82 4.16 7.37
N ALA A 63 3.72 4.60 6.48
CA ALA A 63 5.03 4.00 6.33
C ALA A 63 5.87 4.15 7.61
N MET A 64 5.88 5.34 8.21
CA MET A 64 6.58 5.63 9.46
C MET A 64 6.09 4.74 10.60
N GLY A 65 4.77 4.70 10.85
CA GLY A 65 4.20 3.85 11.89
C GLY A 65 4.44 2.36 11.65
N LEU A 66 4.41 1.92 10.38
CA LEU A 66 4.70 0.53 10.02
C LEU A 66 6.16 0.14 10.27
N VAL A 67 7.11 1.02 9.94
CA VAL A 67 8.53 0.79 10.27
C VAL A 67 8.68 0.61 11.77
N ASP A 68 8.14 1.52 12.57
CA ASP A 68 8.20 1.46 14.03
C ASP A 68 7.60 0.17 14.61
N GLU A 69 6.38 -0.20 14.20
CA GLU A 69 5.75 -1.44 14.67
C GLU A 69 6.56 -2.69 14.31
N ILE A 70 7.21 -2.70 13.14
CA ILE A 70 8.09 -3.80 12.75
C ILE A 70 9.35 -3.84 13.62
N LEU A 71 9.92 -2.69 13.97
CA LEU A 71 11.08 -2.62 14.86
C LEU A 71 10.74 -3.14 16.27
N HIS A 72 9.57 -2.78 16.80
CA HIS A 72 9.07 -3.37 18.05
C HIS A 72 8.83 -4.88 17.94
N LEU A 73 8.30 -5.36 16.81
CA LEU A 73 8.16 -6.79 16.56
C LEU A 73 9.52 -7.50 16.58
N VAL A 74 10.56 -6.90 15.99
CA VAL A 74 11.92 -7.45 16.03
C VAL A 74 12.43 -7.56 17.47
N LEU A 75 12.25 -6.54 18.30
CA LEU A 75 12.59 -6.58 19.73
C LEU A 75 11.78 -7.62 20.50
N GLN A 76 10.48 -7.76 20.23
CA GLN A 76 9.65 -8.79 20.84
C GLN A 76 10.14 -10.19 20.47
N LEU A 77 10.45 -10.43 19.19
CA LEU A 77 10.98 -11.72 18.72
C LEU A 77 12.36 -12.01 19.35
N TYR A 78 13.20 -10.99 19.49
CA TYR A 78 14.47 -11.10 20.21
C TYR A 78 14.25 -11.58 21.64
N ARG A 79 13.34 -10.95 22.38
CA ARG A 79 13.00 -11.35 23.75
C ARG A 79 12.51 -12.80 23.83
N GLN A 80 11.65 -13.20 22.90
CA GLN A 80 11.09 -14.55 22.88
C GLN A 80 12.12 -15.62 22.54
N GLN A 81 13.06 -15.34 21.64
CA GLN A 81 13.98 -16.34 21.11
C GLN A 81 15.34 -16.38 21.83
N LYS A 82 15.80 -15.25 22.37
CA LYS A 82 17.15 -15.11 22.92
C LYS A 82 17.15 -14.85 24.43
N SER A 83 16.44 -13.81 24.88
CA SER A 83 16.44 -13.42 26.30
C SER A 83 15.17 -12.69 26.70
N ALA A 84 14.31 -13.35 27.47
CA ALA A 84 13.01 -12.81 27.89
C ALA A 84 13.14 -11.53 28.74
N GLN A 85 14.22 -11.42 29.51
CA GLN A 85 14.48 -10.32 30.44
C GLN A 85 15.59 -9.37 29.96
N VAL A 86 15.81 -9.28 28.64
CA VAL A 86 16.93 -8.50 28.08
C VAL A 86 16.86 -7.02 28.46
N MET A 87 15.65 -6.45 28.58
CA MET A 87 15.48 -5.03 28.89
C MET A 87 15.71 -4.76 30.39
N GLU A 88 15.29 -5.67 31.27
CA GLU A 88 15.65 -5.57 32.70
C GLU A 88 17.15 -5.76 32.91
N ALA A 89 17.78 -6.69 32.19
CA ALA A 89 19.22 -6.88 32.23
C ALA A 89 19.99 -5.66 31.70
N ALA A 90 19.49 -5.03 30.62
CA ALA A 90 20.05 -3.79 30.09
C ALA A 90 19.94 -2.64 31.09
N LEU A 91 18.80 -2.49 31.79
CA LEU A 91 18.64 -1.51 32.86
C LEU A 91 19.65 -1.73 33.98
N ALA A 92 19.79 -2.97 34.47
CA ALA A 92 20.76 -3.31 35.52
C ALA A 92 22.20 -3.00 35.10
N PHE A 93 22.55 -3.31 33.84
CA PHE A 93 23.86 -2.99 33.27
C PHE A 93 24.13 -1.47 33.24
N LEU A 94 23.14 -0.67 32.82
CA LEU A 94 23.27 0.78 32.81
C LEU A 94 23.37 1.38 34.22
N ASP A 95 22.64 0.84 35.18
CA ASP A 95 22.68 1.26 36.58
C ASP A 95 24.07 1.02 37.19
N GLU A 96 24.72 -0.10 36.86
CA GLU A 96 26.09 -0.40 37.25
C GLU A 96 27.11 0.54 36.59
N GLN A 97 26.91 0.88 35.31
CA GLN A 97 27.85 1.69 34.53
C GLN A 97 27.79 3.20 34.82
N PHE A 98 26.58 3.76 35.04
CA PHE A 98 26.35 5.22 35.10
C PHE A 98 25.70 5.71 36.40
N THR A 99 25.41 4.83 37.36
CA THR A 99 24.62 5.06 38.58
C THR A 99 23.10 5.12 38.37
N PRO A 100 22.30 4.57 39.31
CA PRO A 100 20.84 4.56 39.20
C PRO A 100 20.21 5.96 39.04
N ALA A 101 20.79 6.98 39.69
CA ALA A 101 20.25 8.35 39.63
C ALA A 101 20.37 8.98 38.22
N GLU A 102 21.44 8.66 37.48
CA GLU A 102 21.60 9.16 36.10
C GLU A 102 20.63 8.46 35.14
N VAL A 103 20.42 7.15 35.30
CA VAL A 103 19.47 6.35 34.52
C VAL A 103 18.03 6.79 34.80
N ASP A 104 17.67 6.94 36.08
CA ASP A 104 16.36 7.42 36.53
C ASP A 104 16.02 8.79 35.94
N ARG A 105 16.98 9.72 35.98
CA ARG A 105 16.79 11.05 35.41
C ARG A 105 16.50 10.99 33.91
N ALA A 106 17.15 10.09 33.16
CA ALA A 106 16.90 9.91 31.74
C ALA A 106 15.52 9.31 31.47
N LEU A 107 15.12 8.27 32.21
CA LEU A 107 13.80 7.64 32.10
C LEU A 107 12.66 8.62 32.43
N VAL A 108 12.82 9.42 33.48
CA VAL A 108 11.84 10.45 33.88
C VAL A 108 11.75 11.55 32.83
N ARG A 109 12.88 12.05 32.32
CA ARG A 109 12.89 13.06 31.25
C ARG A 109 12.25 12.52 29.97
N PHE A 110 12.61 11.32 29.55
CA PHE A 110 12.01 10.65 28.40
C PHE A 110 10.49 10.52 28.56
N THR A 111 10.02 9.99 29.69
CA THR A 111 8.58 9.81 29.95
C THR A 111 7.83 11.14 30.08
N THR A 112 8.53 12.23 30.44
CA THR A 112 7.95 13.57 30.47
C THR A 112 7.74 14.14 29.07
N ASP A 113 8.76 13.97 28.22
CA ASP A 113 8.82 14.51 26.86
C ASP A 113 8.02 13.65 25.87
N PHE A 114 7.99 12.34 26.09
CA PHE A 114 7.29 11.31 25.30
C PHE A 114 6.34 10.51 26.20
N PRO A 115 5.30 11.15 26.76
CA PRO A 115 4.42 10.51 27.73
C PRO A 115 3.56 9.43 27.06
N PRO A 116 3.46 8.24 27.67
CA PRO A 116 2.40 7.29 27.36
C PRO A 116 1.03 7.95 27.52
N VAL A 117 0.00 7.47 26.81
CA VAL A 117 -1.34 8.09 26.80
C VAL A 117 -1.89 8.33 28.21
N ALA A 118 -1.73 7.40 29.15
CA ALA A 118 -2.19 7.55 30.52
C ALA A 118 -1.52 8.73 31.25
N VAL A 119 -0.24 8.96 31.02
CA VAL A 119 0.51 10.09 31.60
C VAL A 119 0.16 11.40 30.88
N TYR A 120 0.00 11.34 29.55
CA TYR A 120 -0.38 12.51 28.74
C TYR A 120 -1.77 13.04 29.13
N GLN A 121 -2.74 12.15 29.33
CA GLN A 121 -4.11 12.47 29.74
C GLN A 121 -4.23 12.84 31.23
N GLY A 122 -3.12 12.82 31.99
CA GLY A 122 -3.11 13.16 33.42
C GLY A 122 -3.77 12.10 34.31
N GLN A 123 -3.92 10.86 33.84
CA GLN A 123 -4.46 9.74 34.63
C GLN A 123 -3.44 9.19 35.62
N LEU A 124 -2.14 9.28 35.28
CA LEU A 124 -1.02 8.85 36.11
C LEU A 124 0.08 9.92 36.11
N GLY A 125 0.81 10.05 37.21
CA GLY A 125 2.06 10.82 37.26
C GLY A 125 3.22 10.07 36.56
N VAL A 126 4.27 10.78 36.16
CA VAL A 126 5.45 10.17 35.52
C VAL A 126 6.12 9.14 36.43
N GLU A 127 6.38 9.51 37.69
CA GLU A 127 7.01 8.62 38.69
C GLU A 127 6.12 7.43 39.03
N GLU A 128 4.80 7.66 39.13
CA GLU A 128 3.82 6.61 39.38
C GLU A 128 3.77 5.61 38.22
N TYR A 129 3.79 6.11 36.99
CA TYR A 129 3.89 5.26 35.80
C TYR A 129 5.18 4.45 35.82
N LEU A 130 6.35 5.07 36.00
CA LEU A 130 7.63 4.36 36.01
C LEU A 130 7.75 3.33 37.15
N GLY A 131 7.08 3.55 38.28
CA GLY A 131 6.98 2.57 39.37
C GLY A 131 6.05 1.37 39.09
N GLY A 132 5.30 1.40 37.99
CA GLY A 132 4.29 0.40 37.64
C GLY A 132 4.78 -0.70 36.69
N ALA A 133 3.85 -1.61 36.38
CA ALA A 133 4.03 -2.67 35.38
C ALA A 133 2.70 -2.98 34.69
N THR A 134 2.78 -3.39 33.42
CA THR A 134 1.61 -3.84 32.63
C THR A 134 1.89 -5.25 32.14
N GLU A 135 0.96 -6.18 32.37
CA GLU A 135 1.09 -7.59 31.95
C GLU A 135 2.40 -8.26 32.42
N GLY A 136 2.90 -7.84 33.58
CA GLY A 136 4.15 -8.35 34.16
C GLY A 136 5.44 -7.71 33.61
N VAL A 137 5.33 -6.76 32.66
CA VAL A 137 6.48 -6.00 32.14
C VAL A 137 6.63 -4.68 32.89
N PRO A 138 7.78 -4.42 33.54
CA PRO A 138 8.03 -3.14 34.22
C PRO A 138 7.99 -1.95 33.25
N HIS A 139 7.34 -0.86 33.63
CA HIS A 139 7.24 0.33 32.77
C HIS A 139 8.60 1.00 32.51
N ARG A 140 9.58 0.83 33.40
CA ARG A 140 10.97 1.24 33.14
C ARG A 140 11.59 0.51 31.95
N ALA A 141 11.33 -0.79 31.82
CA ALA A 141 11.83 -1.59 30.70
C ALA A 141 11.16 -1.17 29.38
N VAL A 142 9.86 -0.84 29.43
CA VAL A 142 9.11 -0.25 28.31
C VAL A 142 9.72 1.10 27.91
N ALA A 143 9.98 2.00 28.87
CA ALA A 143 10.59 3.29 28.60
C ALA A 143 12.00 3.16 28.01
N LEU A 144 12.82 2.22 28.48
CA LEU A 144 14.14 1.95 27.91
C LEU A 144 14.04 1.47 26.45
N GLU A 145 13.10 0.58 26.15
CA GLU A 145 12.86 0.12 24.78
C GLU A 145 12.45 1.29 23.86
N GLU A 146 11.53 2.13 24.30
CA GLU A 146 11.11 3.31 23.54
C GLU A 146 12.24 4.34 23.38
N MET A 147 13.14 4.47 24.35
CA MET A 147 14.35 5.29 24.21
C MET A 147 15.29 4.76 23.11
N ILE A 148 15.39 3.43 22.95
CA ILE A 148 16.11 2.83 21.82
C ILE A 148 15.41 3.16 20.51
N MET A 149 14.07 3.00 20.44
CA MET A 149 13.31 3.32 19.22
C MET A 149 13.41 4.80 18.83
N LEU A 150 13.30 5.70 19.81
CA LEU A 150 13.49 7.15 19.63
C LEU A 150 14.83 7.43 18.96
N TRP A 151 15.91 6.84 19.47
CA TRP A 151 17.22 7.04 18.88
C TRP A 151 17.35 6.44 17.48
N VAL A 152 16.81 5.24 17.26
CA VAL A 152 16.79 4.63 15.92
C VAL A 152 16.05 5.54 14.93
N ALA A 153 14.93 6.14 15.34
CA ALA A 153 14.17 7.10 14.55
C ALA A 153 14.98 8.38 14.23
N ASN A 154 15.65 8.96 15.23
CA ASN A 154 16.52 10.15 15.04
C ASN A 154 17.76 9.85 14.16
N ARG A 155 18.13 8.58 13.99
CA ARG A 155 19.21 8.14 13.08
C ARG A 155 18.71 7.66 11.72
N ASN A 156 17.45 7.95 11.38
CA ASN A 156 16.84 7.60 10.10
C ASN A 156 16.57 8.87 9.26
N PRO A 157 17.37 9.15 8.22
CA PRO A 157 17.19 10.36 7.41
C PRO A 157 15.84 10.46 6.69
N ALA A 158 15.15 9.34 6.45
CA ALA A 158 13.83 9.33 5.83
C ALA A 158 12.73 9.88 6.75
N LEU A 159 13.05 10.02 8.04
CA LEU A 159 12.16 10.57 9.07
C LEU A 159 12.38 12.07 9.32
N GLU A 160 13.36 12.71 8.68
CA GLU A 160 13.63 14.15 8.82
C GLU A 160 12.38 15.05 8.67
N PRO A 161 11.45 14.82 7.72
CA PRO A 161 10.23 15.64 7.59
C PRO A 161 9.28 15.58 8.80
N PHE A 162 9.53 14.65 9.72
CA PHE A 162 8.73 14.35 10.91
C PHE A 162 9.52 14.55 12.21
N ILE A 163 10.72 15.13 12.16
CA ILE A 163 11.62 15.27 13.33
C ILE A 163 10.96 15.99 14.51
N GLU A 164 10.02 16.89 14.27
CA GLU A 164 9.22 17.58 15.30
C GLU A 164 8.40 16.61 16.19
N LEU A 165 8.08 15.42 15.69
CA LEU A 165 7.34 14.40 16.44
C LEU A 165 8.24 13.67 17.45
N PHE A 166 9.55 13.59 17.19
CA PHE A 166 10.47 12.73 17.94
C PHE A 166 11.87 13.31 18.15
N SER A 167 12.05 14.63 18.16
CA SER A 167 13.36 15.24 18.43
C SER A 167 13.92 14.82 19.79
N GLU A 168 15.16 14.32 19.79
CA GLU A 168 15.89 13.90 21.00
C GLU A 168 16.67 15.05 21.69
N ASP A 169 16.61 16.28 21.19
CA ASP A 169 17.53 17.38 21.58
C ASP A 169 17.48 17.71 23.08
N ASN A 170 16.27 17.81 23.64
CA ASN A 170 16.08 18.09 25.07
C ASN A 170 16.61 16.94 25.92
N LEU A 171 16.32 15.69 25.52
CA LEU A 171 16.77 14.50 26.23
C LEU A 171 18.30 14.38 26.20
N ALA A 172 18.90 14.65 25.04
CA ALA A 172 20.35 14.60 24.83
C ALA A 172 21.10 15.70 25.60
N THR A 173 20.52 16.89 25.72
CA THR A 173 21.13 18.03 26.40
C THR A 173 20.99 17.93 27.93
N ASP A 174 19.83 17.49 28.42
CA ASP A 174 19.49 17.55 29.85
C ASP A 174 19.86 16.31 30.65
N THR A 175 20.29 15.22 29.98
CA THR A 175 20.52 13.91 30.59
C THR A 175 21.74 13.19 30.02
N ALA A 176 22.10 12.04 30.60
CA ALA A 176 23.17 11.19 30.09
C ALA A 176 22.77 10.36 28.85
N PHE A 177 21.64 10.65 28.20
CA PHE A 177 21.04 9.84 27.13
C PHE A 177 22.03 9.37 26.04
N PRO A 178 22.87 10.23 25.42
CA PRO A 178 23.80 9.77 24.40
C PRO A 178 24.84 8.75 24.93
N ARG A 179 25.24 8.89 26.21
CA ARG A 179 26.15 7.94 26.84
C ARG A 179 25.44 6.64 27.21
N LEU A 180 24.20 6.71 27.68
CA LEU A 180 23.38 5.54 27.99
C LEU A 180 23.19 4.67 26.75
N LEU A 181 22.96 5.28 25.58
CA LEU A 181 22.82 4.53 24.33
C LEU A 181 24.13 3.89 23.86
N ASN A 182 25.27 4.55 24.06
CA ASN A 182 26.56 3.91 23.83
C ASN A 182 26.76 2.71 24.76
N GLY A 183 26.32 2.81 26.02
CA GLY A 183 26.28 1.69 26.96
C GLY A 183 25.36 0.56 26.51
N LEU A 184 24.16 0.88 26.00
CA LEU A 184 23.24 -0.10 25.43
C LEU A 184 23.84 -0.81 24.21
N TYR A 185 24.51 -0.08 23.33
CA TYR A 185 25.20 -0.69 22.19
C TYR A 185 26.25 -1.71 22.66
N GLN A 186 27.07 -1.35 23.65
CA GLN A 186 28.06 -2.27 24.26
C GLN A 186 27.40 -3.48 24.93
N PHE A 187 26.30 -3.27 25.66
CA PHE A 187 25.53 -4.35 26.25
C PHE A 187 25.06 -5.35 25.18
N PHE A 188 24.51 -4.87 24.07
CA PHE A 188 24.04 -5.73 22.97
C PHE A 188 25.15 -6.40 22.16
N GLU A 189 26.39 -5.93 22.20
CA GLU A 189 27.56 -6.65 21.65
C GLU A 189 27.85 -7.95 22.43
N GLU A 190 27.56 -7.97 23.73
CA GLU A 190 27.73 -9.16 24.58
C GLU A 190 26.51 -10.09 24.57
N GLN A 191 25.38 -9.64 24.01
CA GLN A 191 24.17 -10.45 23.87
C GLN A 191 24.21 -11.32 22.60
N PRO A 192 23.43 -12.42 22.54
CA PRO A 192 23.33 -13.22 21.33
C PRO A 192 22.91 -12.39 20.12
N PRO A 193 23.56 -12.55 18.95
CA PRO A 193 23.17 -11.86 17.73
C PRO A 193 21.78 -12.32 17.23
N PHE A 194 21.18 -11.51 16.35
CA PHE A 194 19.83 -11.73 15.84
C PHE A 194 19.66 -11.38 14.37
N GLY A 195 18.55 -11.85 13.79
CA GLY A 195 18.20 -11.60 12.40
C GLY A 195 18.93 -12.49 11.38
N PRO A 196 18.61 -12.33 10.08
CA PRO A 196 19.14 -13.16 9.00
C PRO A 196 20.66 -13.04 8.82
N ASP A 197 21.22 -11.87 9.12
CA ASP A 197 22.65 -11.57 9.00
C ASP A 197 23.42 -11.78 10.31
N ASN A 198 22.74 -12.29 11.36
CA ASN A 198 23.31 -12.64 12.66
C ASN A 198 24.19 -11.52 13.27
N GLN A 199 23.58 -10.36 13.48
CA GLN A 199 24.26 -9.12 13.90
C GLN A 199 23.78 -8.63 15.28
N ASN A 200 24.46 -7.60 15.81
CA ASN A 200 24.02 -6.86 16.99
C ASN A 200 22.57 -6.36 16.78
N LEU A 201 21.75 -6.45 17.83
CA LEU A 201 20.33 -6.07 17.76
C LEU A 201 20.15 -4.60 17.36
N ILE A 202 20.98 -3.69 17.88
CA ILE A 202 20.93 -2.28 17.55
C ILE A 202 21.29 -2.03 16.08
N ASP A 203 22.29 -2.72 15.56
CA ASP A 203 22.63 -2.65 14.13
C ASP A 203 21.49 -3.19 13.26
N MET A 204 20.81 -4.24 13.72
CA MET A 204 19.66 -4.80 13.01
C MET A 204 18.53 -3.80 12.91
N LEU A 205 18.17 -3.14 14.01
CA LEU A 205 17.12 -2.13 14.00
C LEU A 205 17.43 -0.96 13.06
N ARG A 206 18.71 -0.63 12.88
CA ARG A 206 19.17 0.45 12.00
C ARG A 206 19.39 0.03 10.56
N SER A 207 19.48 -1.26 10.26
CA SER A 207 19.89 -1.73 8.93
C SER A 207 18.99 -1.26 7.79
N PRO A 208 17.65 -1.12 7.95
CA PRO A 208 16.81 -0.56 6.88
C PRO A 208 17.20 0.89 6.57
N ALA A 209 17.36 1.72 7.60
CA ALA A 209 17.71 3.13 7.46
C ALA A 209 19.14 3.33 6.93
N ILE A 210 20.06 2.40 7.18
CA ILE A 210 21.41 2.44 6.61
C ILE A 210 21.39 2.05 5.13
N ALA A 211 20.64 1.00 4.76
CA ALA A 211 20.58 0.50 3.39
C ALA A 211 19.80 1.45 2.46
N VAL A 212 18.72 2.05 2.96
CA VAL A 212 17.83 2.93 2.20
C VAL A 212 17.53 4.21 2.99
N PRO A 213 18.50 5.15 3.08
CA PRO A 213 18.44 6.26 4.04
C PRO A 213 17.35 7.29 3.80
N TYR A 214 16.91 7.49 2.57
CA TYR A 214 16.02 8.61 2.21
C TYR A 214 14.64 8.17 1.72
N SER A 215 14.23 6.92 1.99
CA SER A 215 12.94 6.41 1.52
C SER A 215 12.33 5.39 2.47
N LEU A 216 11.27 5.78 3.19
CA LEU A 216 10.51 4.87 4.04
C LEU A 216 9.92 3.69 3.25
N SER A 217 9.43 3.93 2.03
CA SER A 217 8.96 2.84 1.17
C SER A 217 10.08 1.88 0.79
N GLY A 218 11.28 2.39 0.48
CA GLY A 218 12.43 1.53 0.21
C GLY A 218 12.91 0.77 1.43
N GLN A 219 12.81 1.36 2.64
CA GLN A 219 13.09 0.65 3.90
C GLN A 219 12.10 -0.48 4.14
N LEU A 220 10.81 -0.25 3.89
CA LEU A 220 9.78 -1.28 3.97
C LEU A 220 10.02 -2.41 2.95
N GLU A 221 10.51 -2.09 1.75
CA GLU A 221 10.91 -3.12 0.78
C GLU A 221 12.15 -3.90 1.19
N TYR A 222 13.17 -3.22 1.74
CA TYR A 222 14.33 -3.88 2.34
C TYR A 222 13.90 -4.87 3.43
N ILE A 223 13.00 -4.42 4.33
CA ILE A 223 12.41 -5.26 5.38
C ILE A 223 11.63 -6.43 4.76
N ARG A 224 10.81 -6.20 3.73
CA ARG A 224 10.06 -7.25 3.05
C ARG A 224 10.98 -8.35 2.53
N GLU A 225 12.08 -7.96 1.89
CA GLU A 225 13.01 -8.91 1.26
C GLU A 225 13.86 -9.65 2.28
N ARG A 226 14.46 -8.91 3.23
CA ARG A 226 15.43 -9.45 4.19
C ARG A 226 14.79 -10.08 5.41
N TRP A 227 13.67 -9.54 5.89
CA TRP A 227 13.03 -9.96 7.14
C TRP A 227 11.71 -10.72 6.91
N SER A 228 11.44 -11.17 5.68
CA SER A 228 10.22 -11.92 5.34
C SER A 228 9.92 -13.08 6.29
N GLU A 229 10.92 -13.90 6.60
CA GLU A 229 10.78 -15.04 7.52
C GLU A 229 10.44 -14.60 8.95
N LEU A 230 11.01 -13.48 9.42
CA LEU A 230 10.73 -12.93 10.74
C LEU A 230 9.31 -12.36 10.83
N LEU A 231 8.85 -11.72 9.76
CA LEU A 231 7.52 -11.12 9.69
C LEU A 231 6.41 -12.19 9.62
N GLY A 232 6.69 -13.34 8.98
CA GLY A 232 5.76 -14.46 8.88
C GLY A 232 4.35 -14.01 8.43
N LYS A 233 3.36 -14.18 9.32
CA LYS A 233 1.95 -13.82 9.04
C LYS A 233 1.71 -12.32 8.81
N TYR A 234 2.64 -11.45 9.20
CA TYR A 234 2.52 -9.99 9.04
C TYR A 234 2.96 -9.48 7.66
N LEU A 235 3.59 -10.33 6.85
CA LEU A 235 4.07 -9.99 5.50
C LEU A 235 2.96 -9.47 4.58
N TYR A 236 1.77 -10.09 4.61
CA TYR A 236 0.64 -9.65 3.78
C TYR A 236 0.19 -8.21 4.08
N ARG A 237 0.32 -7.76 5.33
CA ARG A 237 -0.07 -6.40 5.73
C ARG A 237 0.99 -5.37 5.35
N LEU A 238 2.27 -5.75 5.36
CA LEU A 238 3.36 -4.95 4.80
C LEU A 238 3.12 -4.69 3.30
N LEU A 239 2.73 -5.73 2.54
CA LEU A 239 2.38 -5.61 1.12
C LEU A 239 1.23 -4.62 0.89
N SER A 240 0.13 -4.70 1.66
CA SER A 240 -0.98 -3.76 1.52
C SER A 240 -0.59 -2.30 1.79
N SER A 241 0.36 -2.07 2.71
CA SER A 241 0.87 -0.72 2.99
C SER A 241 1.76 -0.20 1.87
N LEU A 242 2.60 -1.06 1.29
CA LEU A 242 3.38 -0.73 0.10
C LEU A 242 2.48 -0.37 -1.09
N ASP A 243 1.36 -1.08 -1.27
CA ASP A 243 0.37 -0.76 -2.30
C ASP A 243 -0.28 0.61 -2.09
N LEU A 244 -0.64 0.98 -0.86
CA LEU A 244 -1.16 2.32 -0.55
C LEU A 244 -0.15 3.42 -0.89
N ILE A 245 1.10 3.26 -0.46
CA ILE A 245 2.17 4.23 -0.74
C ILE A 245 2.38 4.36 -2.25
N LYS A 246 2.37 3.23 -2.96
CA LYS A 246 2.49 3.18 -4.41
C LYS A 246 1.35 3.93 -5.09
N GLU A 247 0.11 3.74 -4.65
CA GLU A 247 -1.05 4.44 -5.20
C GLU A 247 -0.96 5.96 -4.97
N GLU A 248 -0.59 6.42 -3.77
CA GLU A 248 -0.40 7.85 -3.49
C GLU A 248 0.83 8.48 -4.17
N SER A 249 1.79 7.65 -4.59
CA SER A 249 2.97 8.08 -5.34
C SER A 249 2.71 8.22 -6.84
N ARG A 250 1.57 7.71 -7.35
CA ARG A 250 1.21 7.87 -8.75
C ARG A 250 1.05 9.35 -9.07
N ILE A 251 1.77 9.78 -10.12
CA ILE A 251 1.68 11.14 -10.62
C ILE A 251 0.25 11.34 -11.14
N VAL A 252 -0.54 12.14 -10.43
CA VAL A 252 -1.79 12.66 -10.96
C VAL A 252 -1.42 13.81 -11.89
N PHE A 253 -1.33 13.54 -13.19
CA PHE A 253 -1.13 14.58 -14.18
C PHE A 253 -2.39 15.48 -14.21
N ALA A 254 -2.17 16.78 -14.02
CA ALA A 254 -3.16 17.88 -13.98
C ALA A 254 -4.08 17.92 -12.74
N GLY A 255 -3.65 18.63 -11.69
CA GLY A 255 -4.54 19.44 -10.82
C GLY A 255 -5.65 18.74 -10.03
N GLY A 256 -5.64 17.41 -9.91
CA GLY A 256 -6.72 16.67 -9.27
C GLY A 256 -6.26 15.90 -8.03
N GLY A 257 -6.59 16.39 -6.83
CA GLY A 257 -7.22 15.45 -5.90
C GLY A 257 -8.50 14.89 -6.56
N PRO A 258 -9.23 13.94 -5.97
CA PRO A 258 -10.64 13.90 -6.31
C PRO A 258 -11.12 15.34 -6.11
N GLY A 259 -11.54 16.02 -7.18
CA GLY A 259 -12.37 17.21 -7.03
C GLY A 259 -13.53 16.84 -6.08
N PRO A 260 -14.32 17.80 -5.59
CA PRO A 260 -15.57 17.42 -4.96
C PRO A 260 -16.21 16.34 -5.84
N ILE A 261 -16.38 15.13 -5.31
CA ILE A 261 -17.10 14.07 -5.99
C ILE A 261 -18.53 14.43 -5.63
N PRO A 262 -19.27 15.20 -6.47
CA PRO A 262 -20.69 15.26 -6.28
C PRO A 262 -21.12 13.81 -6.43
N ILE A 263 -21.53 13.19 -5.32
CA ILE A 263 -22.35 12.00 -5.42
C ILE A 263 -23.56 12.51 -6.19
N PRO A 264 -23.81 12.08 -7.44
CA PRO A 264 -24.98 12.51 -8.14
C PRO A 264 -26.15 11.97 -7.33
N VAL A 265 -26.80 12.85 -6.57
CA VAL A 265 -28.05 12.52 -5.91
C VAL A 265 -29.07 12.62 -7.02
N TYR A 266 -29.33 11.48 -7.67
CA TYR A 266 -30.42 11.36 -8.62
C TYR A 266 -31.72 11.53 -7.82
N ASP A 267 -32.16 12.77 -7.67
CA ASP A 267 -33.43 13.09 -7.04
C ASP A 267 -34.52 12.37 -7.83
N ARG A 268 -35.24 11.46 -7.17
CA ARG A 268 -36.39 10.75 -7.77
C ARG A 268 -37.44 11.72 -8.30
N ALA A 269 -37.48 12.97 -7.81
CA ALA A 269 -38.35 14.00 -8.34
C ALA A 269 -37.89 14.55 -9.71
N LEU A 270 -36.58 14.58 -10.00
CA LEU A 270 -36.03 15.06 -11.27
C LEU A 270 -36.30 14.09 -12.44
N TYR A 271 -36.42 12.80 -12.13
CA TYR A 271 -36.72 11.72 -13.07
C TYR A 271 -38.14 11.14 -12.87
N ALA A 272 -39.02 11.88 -12.18
CA ALA A 272 -40.40 11.50 -11.97
C ALA A 272 -41.17 11.50 -13.31
N GLY A 273 -41.08 10.39 -14.04
CA GLY A 273 -41.62 10.24 -15.39
C GLY A 273 -40.82 9.26 -16.26
N GLU A 274 -39.55 9.02 -15.94
CA GLU A 274 -38.78 7.93 -16.54
C GLU A 274 -39.24 6.61 -15.90
N VAL A 275 -40.13 5.91 -16.62
CA VAL A 275 -40.54 4.57 -16.23
C VAL A 275 -39.39 3.62 -16.53
N GLU A 276 -38.92 2.90 -15.52
CA GLU A 276 -37.94 1.82 -15.68
C GLU A 276 -38.48 0.78 -16.70
N ALA A 277 -38.04 0.90 -17.95
CA ALA A 277 -38.41 -0.01 -19.03
C ALA A 277 -37.41 -1.17 -19.12
N PHE A 278 -37.14 -1.85 -17.99
CA PHE A 278 -36.30 -3.04 -18.02
C PHE A 278 -36.90 -4.04 -19.00
N SER A 279 -36.08 -4.49 -19.95
CA SER A 279 -36.48 -5.61 -20.77
C SER A 279 -36.74 -6.81 -19.84
N PRO A 280 -37.85 -7.55 -20.02
CA PRO A 280 -38.09 -8.75 -19.23
C PRO A 280 -36.94 -9.72 -19.42
N ASP A 281 -36.48 -10.33 -18.32
CA ASP A 281 -35.44 -11.35 -18.34
C ASP A 281 -35.82 -12.45 -19.34
N LYS A 282 -35.08 -12.51 -20.45
CA LYS A 282 -35.25 -13.59 -21.41
C LYS A 282 -34.69 -14.86 -20.81
N GLU A 283 -35.25 -15.99 -21.21
CA GLU A 283 -34.94 -17.33 -20.71
C GLU A 283 -33.42 -17.62 -20.55
N TRP A 284 -32.60 -17.05 -21.44
CA TRP A 284 -31.15 -17.23 -21.47
C TRP A 284 -30.36 -16.34 -20.49
N MET A 285 -30.87 -15.16 -20.12
CA MET A 285 -30.19 -14.18 -19.28
C MET A 285 -29.85 -14.73 -17.88
N PRO A 286 -30.77 -15.38 -17.14
CA PRO A 286 -30.46 -15.95 -15.82
C PRO A 286 -29.69 -17.28 -15.89
N ARG A 287 -29.47 -17.83 -17.09
CA ARG A 287 -28.79 -19.13 -17.32
C ARG A 287 -27.43 -19.01 -17.99
N LEU A 288 -26.96 -17.78 -18.24
CA LEU A 288 -25.67 -17.54 -18.88
C LEU A 288 -24.53 -17.96 -17.94
N VAL A 289 -23.69 -18.87 -18.43
CA VAL A 289 -22.37 -19.21 -17.85
C VAL A 289 -21.33 -18.77 -18.86
N LEU A 290 -20.64 -17.68 -18.55
CA LEU A 290 -19.80 -16.96 -19.50
C LEU A 290 -18.32 -17.34 -19.34
N MET A 291 -17.67 -17.69 -20.43
CA MET A 291 -16.22 -17.79 -20.53
C MET A 291 -15.66 -16.50 -21.15
N ALA A 292 -14.78 -15.80 -20.44
CA ALA A 292 -14.09 -14.62 -20.97
C ALA A 292 -12.69 -14.99 -21.47
N LYS A 293 -12.35 -14.58 -22.70
CA LYS A 293 -11.05 -14.86 -23.34
C LYS A 293 -10.51 -13.60 -24.00
N ASN A 294 -9.25 -13.28 -23.74
CA ASN A 294 -8.51 -12.36 -24.60
C ASN A 294 -8.25 -13.06 -25.93
N SER A 295 -8.80 -12.55 -27.03
CA SER A 295 -8.84 -13.24 -28.32
C SER A 295 -7.44 -13.68 -28.77
N PHE A 296 -6.48 -12.77 -28.83
CA PHE A 296 -5.13 -13.05 -29.32
C PHE A 296 -4.38 -14.06 -28.44
N VAL A 297 -4.46 -13.89 -27.12
CA VAL A 297 -3.84 -14.83 -26.17
C VAL A 297 -4.47 -16.21 -26.29
N TRP A 298 -5.79 -16.26 -26.45
CA TRP A 298 -6.50 -17.53 -26.57
C TRP A 298 -6.17 -18.25 -27.88
N LEU A 299 -6.07 -17.54 -29.00
CA LEU A 299 -5.66 -18.13 -30.28
C LEU A 299 -4.24 -18.71 -30.22
N ASP A 300 -3.30 -18.05 -29.53
CA ASP A 300 -1.96 -18.62 -29.26
C ASP A 300 -2.02 -19.87 -28.36
N GLN A 301 -2.82 -19.83 -27.30
CA GLN A 301 -3.02 -20.98 -26.42
C GLN A 301 -3.63 -22.18 -27.16
N LEU A 302 -4.62 -21.94 -28.02
CA LEU A 302 -5.22 -22.96 -28.87
C LEU A 302 -4.21 -23.49 -29.88
N SER A 303 -3.39 -22.62 -30.47
CA SER A 303 -2.34 -23.05 -31.41
C SER A 303 -1.38 -24.05 -30.76
N LYS A 304 -0.98 -23.78 -29.51
CA LYS A 304 -0.14 -24.69 -28.71
C LYS A 304 -0.88 -25.96 -28.32
N LYS A 305 -2.14 -25.86 -27.87
CA LYS A 305 -2.97 -27.00 -27.47
C LYS A 305 -3.20 -27.98 -28.62
N TYR A 306 -3.54 -27.47 -29.80
CA TYR A 306 -3.88 -28.26 -30.99
C TYR A 306 -2.70 -28.48 -31.94
N GLN A 307 -1.51 -28.00 -31.58
CA GLN A 307 -0.27 -28.14 -32.35
C GLN A 307 -0.40 -27.72 -33.83
N ARG A 308 -1.18 -26.67 -34.10
CA ARG A 308 -1.37 -26.10 -35.43
C ARG A 308 -1.53 -24.58 -35.33
N PRO A 309 -1.12 -23.80 -36.35
CA PRO A 309 -1.36 -22.36 -36.33
C PRO A 309 -2.87 -22.05 -36.31
N ILE A 310 -3.30 -21.27 -35.33
CA ILE A 310 -4.65 -20.71 -35.21
C ILE A 310 -4.47 -19.21 -34.99
N GLN A 311 -4.62 -18.44 -36.05
CA GLN A 311 -4.40 -16.99 -36.09
C GLN A 311 -5.71 -16.21 -36.21
N HIS A 312 -6.75 -16.81 -36.78
CA HIS A 312 -8.06 -16.18 -36.98
C HIS A 312 -9.18 -16.93 -36.23
N LEU A 313 -10.30 -16.25 -36.02
CA LEU A 313 -11.44 -16.77 -35.27
C LEU A 313 -12.11 -17.98 -35.93
N ASP A 314 -12.13 -18.03 -37.27
CA ASP A 314 -12.67 -19.15 -38.05
C ASP A 314 -11.81 -20.42 -37.95
N GLN A 315 -10.57 -20.32 -37.46
CA GLN A 315 -9.65 -21.45 -37.31
C GLN A 315 -9.78 -22.16 -35.96
N ILE A 316 -10.55 -21.60 -35.02
CA ILE A 316 -10.87 -22.23 -33.74
C ILE A 316 -11.54 -23.59 -34.02
N PRO A 317 -11.00 -24.72 -33.53
CA PRO A 317 -11.55 -26.04 -33.81
C PRO A 317 -12.96 -26.23 -33.24
N ASP A 318 -13.80 -27.00 -33.92
CA ASP A 318 -15.13 -27.35 -33.42
C ASP A 318 -15.06 -28.17 -32.13
N GLU A 319 -14.02 -28.97 -31.95
CA GLU A 319 -13.76 -29.77 -30.74
C GLU A 319 -13.52 -28.87 -29.51
N GLU A 320 -12.98 -27.67 -29.69
CA GLU A 320 -12.82 -26.70 -28.60
C GLU A 320 -14.18 -26.13 -28.18
N LEU A 321 -15.03 -25.78 -29.16
CA LEU A 321 -16.38 -25.28 -28.90
C LEU A 321 -17.25 -26.34 -28.22
N GLU A 322 -17.12 -27.60 -28.66
CA GLU A 322 -17.78 -28.73 -28.02
C GLU A 322 -17.28 -28.93 -26.58
N THR A 323 -15.97 -28.81 -26.35
CA THR A 323 -15.39 -28.91 -25.00
C THR A 323 -15.98 -27.85 -24.06
N LEU A 324 -16.00 -26.58 -24.48
CA LEU A 324 -16.59 -25.49 -23.71
C LEU A 324 -18.07 -25.75 -23.39
N ALA A 325 -18.83 -26.26 -24.36
CA ALA A 325 -20.24 -26.59 -24.16
C ALA A 325 -20.42 -27.76 -23.16
N ARG A 326 -19.59 -28.80 -23.24
CA ARG A 326 -19.62 -29.95 -22.30
C ARG A 326 -19.25 -29.54 -20.87
N GLU A 327 -18.37 -28.56 -20.72
CA GLU A 327 -18.01 -27.96 -19.43
C GLU A 327 -19.13 -27.04 -18.86
N GLY A 328 -20.19 -26.79 -19.63
CA GLY A 328 -21.37 -26.04 -19.19
C GLY A 328 -21.35 -24.56 -19.56
N PHE A 329 -20.36 -24.10 -20.34
CA PHE A 329 -20.34 -22.71 -20.82
C PHE A 329 -21.40 -22.51 -21.91
N THR A 330 -22.17 -21.44 -21.78
CA THR A 330 -23.26 -21.07 -22.70
C THR A 330 -23.04 -19.71 -23.36
N GLY A 331 -21.97 -19.01 -22.96
CA GLY A 331 -21.48 -17.82 -23.63
C GLY A 331 -19.97 -17.75 -23.69
N LEU A 332 -19.47 -17.10 -24.74
CA LEU A 332 -18.06 -16.83 -24.97
C LEU A 332 -17.88 -15.33 -25.22
N TRP A 333 -17.24 -14.65 -24.28
CA TRP A 333 -16.88 -13.25 -24.39
C TRP A 333 -15.45 -13.11 -24.92
N LEU A 334 -15.33 -12.49 -26.10
CA LEU A 334 -14.07 -12.22 -26.77
C LEU A 334 -13.61 -10.77 -26.49
N ILE A 335 -12.59 -10.65 -25.65
CA ILE A 335 -11.95 -9.39 -25.29
C ILE A 335 -10.92 -9.02 -26.36
N GLY A 336 -11.01 -7.78 -26.85
CA GLY A 336 -10.12 -7.23 -27.87
C GLY A 336 -10.43 -7.73 -29.27
N LEU A 337 -11.73 -7.89 -29.57
CA LEU A 337 -12.30 -8.27 -30.86
C LEU A 337 -12.23 -7.13 -31.90
N TRP A 338 -12.31 -5.89 -31.43
CA TRP A 338 -12.35 -4.68 -32.26
C TRP A 338 -10.96 -4.25 -32.76
N GLU A 339 -10.95 -3.54 -33.88
CA GLU A 339 -9.75 -2.98 -34.51
C GLU A 339 -9.06 -1.97 -33.57
N ARG A 340 -7.76 -2.18 -33.36
CA ARG A 340 -6.98 -1.42 -32.39
C ARG A 340 -6.14 -0.34 -33.05
N SER A 341 -5.88 0.71 -32.28
CA SER A 341 -5.07 1.84 -32.69
C SER A 341 -3.61 1.51 -32.89
N LYS A 342 -3.09 1.84 -34.07
CA LYS A 342 -1.65 1.74 -34.36
C LYS A 342 -0.89 2.83 -33.63
N ALA A 343 -1.43 4.06 -33.57
CA ALA A 343 -0.80 5.16 -32.84
C ALA A 343 -0.60 4.81 -31.35
N SER A 344 -1.59 4.18 -30.72
CA SER A 344 -1.52 3.76 -29.31
C SER A 344 -0.46 2.69 -29.08
N ALA A 345 -0.28 1.75 -30.02
CA ALA A 345 0.81 0.79 -29.95
C ALA A 345 2.18 1.50 -30.06
N THR A 346 2.34 2.41 -31.02
CA THR A 346 3.56 3.20 -31.20
C THR A 346 3.91 4.01 -29.95
N ILE A 347 2.93 4.66 -29.31
CA ILE A 347 3.17 5.42 -28.07
C ILE A 347 3.71 4.52 -26.97
N LYS A 348 3.12 3.33 -26.74
CA LYS A 348 3.63 2.39 -25.74
C LYS A 348 5.06 1.93 -26.03
N GLN A 349 5.39 1.71 -27.29
CA GLN A 349 6.73 1.33 -27.72
C GLN A 349 7.74 2.45 -27.46
N LEU A 350 7.40 3.69 -27.80
CA LEU A 350 8.22 4.87 -27.52
C LEU A 350 8.42 5.11 -26.02
N CYS A 351 7.43 4.75 -25.19
CA CYS A 351 7.51 4.84 -23.73
C CYS A 351 8.27 3.66 -23.06
N GLY A 352 9.00 2.84 -23.84
CA GLY A 352 9.94 1.85 -23.30
C GLY A 352 9.46 0.41 -23.30
N ASN A 353 8.34 0.09 -23.97
CA ASN A 353 7.89 -1.30 -24.13
C ASN A 353 7.84 -1.71 -25.63
N PRO A 354 8.97 -2.14 -26.22
CA PRO A 354 9.08 -2.37 -27.66
C PRO A 354 8.17 -3.51 -28.17
N ASP A 355 7.82 -4.47 -27.31
CA ASP A 355 6.93 -5.59 -27.66
C ASP A 355 5.45 -5.28 -27.39
N ALA A 356 5.13 -4.07 -26.94
CA ALA A 356 3.76 -3.70 -26.61
C ALA A 356 2.88 -3.62 -27.86
N ILE A 357 1.71 -4.24 -27.77
CA ILE A 357 0.56 -3.97 -28.63
C ILE A 357 -0.39 -2.94 -27.97
N ALA A 358 -1.26 -2.36 -28.78
CA ALA A 358 -2.31 -1.48 -28.28
C ALA A 358 -3.24 -2.19 -27.29
N SER A 359 -3.78 -1.42 -26.33
CA SER A 359 -4.78 -1.94 -25.40
C SER A 359 -5.99 -2.46 -26.18
N ALA A 360 -6.66 -3.48 -25.65
CA ALA A 360 -7.93 -3.97 -26.20
C ALA A 360 -9.02 -2.88 -26.23
N TYR A 361 -8.87 -1.83 -25.42
CA TYR A 361 -9.79 -0.69 -25.31
C TYR A 361 -9.25 0.59 -25.99
N SER A 362 -8.08 0.54 -26.64
CA SER A 362 -7.57 1.64 -27.47
C SER A 362 -8.07 1.45 -28.90
N LEU A 363 -9.36 1.71 -29.11
CA LEU A 363 -10.05 1.38 -30.34
C LEU A 363 -9.74 2.38 -31.44
N ALA A 364 -9.39 1.86 -32.62
CA ALA A 364 -9.38 2.65 -33.85
C ALA A 364 -10.81 2.76 -34.40
N ASP A 365 -11.53 1.64 -34.43
CA ASP A 365 -12.89 1.55 -34.95
C ASP A 365 -13.64 0.34 -34.35
N TYR A 366 -14.97 0.38 -34.30
CA TYR A 366 -15.83 -0.74 -33.91
C TYR A 366 -16.05 -1.72 -35.06
N ARG A 367 -14.96 -2.14 -35.69
CA ARG A 367 -14.89 -3.18 -36.71
C ARG A 367 -14.12 -4.37 -36.16
N ILE A 368 -14.49 -5.59 -36.54
CA ILE A 368 -13.71 -6.77 -36.15
C ILE A 368 -12.29 -6.64 -36.70
N ALA A 369 -11.29 -6.89 -35.85
CA ALA A 369 -9.89 -6.68 -36.22
C ALA A 369 -9.49 -7.55 -37.41
N ASP A 370 -8.78 -6.96 -38.38
CA ASP A 370 -8.33 -7.71 -39.57
C ASP A 370 -7.37 -8.84 -39.20
N GLU A 371 -6.55 -8.65 -38.16
CA GLU A 371 -5.64 -9.67 -37.60
C GLU A 371 -6.38 -10.88 -37.01
N LEU A 372 -7.69 -10.77 -36.74
CA LEU A 372 -8.54 -11.87 -36.28
C LEU A 372 -9.30 -12.55 -37.43
N GLY A 373 -9.06 -12.13 -38.68
CA GLY A 373 -9.77 -12.58 -39.89
C GLY A 373 -11.00 -11.73 -40.23
N GLY A 374 -11.20 -10.61 -39.53
CA GLY A 374 -12.27 -9.66 -39.80
C GLY A 374 -13.69 -10.22 -39.60
N GLU A 375 -14.67 -9.48 -40.13
CA GLU A 375 -16.09 -9.83 -40.04
C GLU A 375 -16.40 -11.27 -40.51
N PRO A 376 -15.86 -11.76 -41.65
CA PRO A 376 -16.16 -13.12 -42.10
C PRO A 376 -15.74 -14.20 -41.11
N ALA A 377 -14.56 -14.05 -40.48
CA ALA A 377 -14.07 -15.02 -39.50
C ALA A 377 -14.92 -15.03 -38.23
N TYR A 378 -15.34 -13.84 -37.77
CA TYR A 378 -16.26 -13.70 -36.65
C TYR A 378 -17.63 -14.35 -36.93
N GLN A 379 -18.21 -14.09 -38.11
CA GLN A 379 -19.50 -14.67 -38.50
C GLN A 379 -19.44 -16.20 -38.55
N ASN A 380 -18.37 -16.75 -39.11
CA ASN A 380 -18.13 -18.19 -39.13
C ASN A 380 -18.08 -18.77 -37.70
N LEU A 381 -17.26 -18.18 -36.82
CA LEU A 381 -17.18 -18.62 -35.42
C LEU A 381 -18.54 -18.55 -34.72
N ARG A 382 -19.28 -17.44 -34.91
CA ARG A 382 -20.59 -17.22 -34.31
C ARG A 382 -21.56 -18.34 -34.69
N GLU A 383 -21.63 -18.68 -35.98
CA GLU A 383 -22.51 -19.73 -36.47
C GLU A 383 -22.15 -21.11 -35.92
N ARG A 384 -20.85 -21.44 -35.85
CA ARG A 384 -20.38 -22.72 -35.30
C ARG A 384 -20.62 -22.80 -33.80
N ALA A 385 -20.26 -21.77 -33.04
CA ALA A 385 -20.50 -21.69 -31.60
C ALA A 385 -22.00 -21.83 -31.26
N TRP A 386 -22.87 -21.24 -32.08
CA TRP A 386 -24.32 -21.35 -31.88
C TRP A 386 -24.84 -22.78 -31.98
N ARG A 387 -24.25 -23.63 -32.83
CA ARG A 387 -24.61 -25.06 -32.95
C ARG A 387 -24.34 -25.84 -31.66
N TYR A 388 -23.39 -25.37 -30.86
CA TYR A 388 -23.05 -25.92 -29.54
C TYR A 388 -23.77 -25.19 -28.39
N GLY A 389 -24.71 -24.28 -28.69
CA GLY A 389 -25.45 -23.52 -27.69
C GLY A 389 -24.65 -22.37 -27.05
N ILE A 390 -23.49 -22.01 -27.62
CA ILE A 390 -22.63 -20.94 -27.11
C ILE A 390 -22.94 -19.63 -27.84
N ARG A 391 -23.29 -18.60 -27.07
CA ARG A 391 -23.53 -17.24 -27.58
C ARG A 391 -22.25 -16.41 -27.51
N LEU A 392 -21.91 -15.70 -28.59
CA LEU A 392 -20.78 -14.77 -28.55
C LEU A 392 -21.17 -13.45 -27.90
N ALA A 393 -20.24 -12.89 -27.14
CA ALA A 393 -20.32 -11.55 -26.56
C ALA A 393 -19.02 -10.79 -26.80
N SER A 394 -19.11 -9.48 -26.80
CA SER A 394 -17.95 -8.59 -26.86
C SER A 394 -18.19 -7.34 -26.01
N ASP A 395 -17.11 -6.66 -25.71
CA ASP A 395 -17.11 -5.37 -25.03
C ASP A 395 -17.73 -4.30 -25.91
N MET A 396 -18.55 -3.42 -25.36
CA MET A 396 -18.91 -2.16 -26.00
C MET A 396 -18.65 -1.06 -24.97
N VAL A 397 -17.65 -0.23 -25.24
CA VAL A 397 -17.07 0.71 -24.27
C VAL A 397 -17.06 2.11 -24.91
N PRO A 398 -18.21 2.80 -24.93
CA PRO A 398 -18.41 3.99 -25.76
C PRO A 398 -17.67 5.25 -25.25
N ASN A 399 -16.92 5.13 -24.16
CA ASN A 399 -16.13 6.19 -23.56
C ASN A 399 -14.62 6.04 -23.79
N HIS A 400 -14.16 5.01 -24.51
CA HIS A 400 -12.73 4.81 -24.82
C HIS A 400 -12.50 4.81 -26.34
N MET A 401 -11.74 5.79 -26.82
CA MET A 401 -11.34 5.94 -28.21
C MET A 401 -9.86 6.29 -28.28
N ALA A 402 -9.15 5.73 -29.25
CA ALA A 402 -7.78 6.12 -29.48
C ALA A 402 -7.68 7.48 -30.19
N ILE A 403 -6.51 8.10 -30.11
CA ILE A 403 -6.24 9.40 -30.74
C ILE A 403 -6.40 9.37 -32.28
N ASP A 404 -6.14 8.22 -32.90
CA ASP A 404 -6.31 7.96 -34.33
C ASP A 404 -7.64 7.26 -34.66
N SER A 405 -8.61 7.28 -33.73
CA SER A 405 -9.91 6.67 -33.96
C SER A 405 -10.70 7.40 -35.06
N THR A 406 -11.43 6.63 -35.87
CA THR A 406 -12.36 7.18 -36.86
C THR A 406 -13.44 8.04 -36.22
N TRP A 407 -13.81 7.77 -34.97
CA TRP A 407 -14.79 8.59 -34.24
C TRP A 407 -14.20 9.94 -33.87
N VAL A 408 -12.96 9.98 -33.38
CA VAL A 408 -12.27 11.24 -33.05
C VAL A 408 -12.07 12.09 -34.31
N ILE A 409 -11.71 11.46 -35.43
CA ILE A 409 -11.41 12.16 -36.68
C ILE A 409 -12.68 12.64 -37.39
N ASN A 410 -13.70 11.79 -37.51
CA ASN A 410 -14.88 12.06 -38.34
C ASN A 410 -16.06 12.63 -37.53
N HIS A 411 -16.09 12.40 -36.22
CA HIS A 411 -17.15 12.84 -35.30
C HIS A 411 -16.56 13.52 -34.05
N PRO A 412 -15.73 14.56 -34.21
CA PRO A 412 -15.14 15.25 -33.07
C PRO A 412 -16.22 15.86 -32.14
N ASP A 413 -17.39 16.19 -32.68
CA ASP A 413 -18.56 16.71 -31.94
C ASP A 413 -19.13 15.75 -30.88
N TRP A 414 -18.75 14.46 -30.91
CA TRP A 414 -19.13 13.49 -29.87
C TRP A 414 -18.26 13.57 -28.61
N PHE A 415 -17.18 14.35 -28.64
CA PHE A 415 -16.22 14.46 -27.55
C PHE A 415 -16.31 15.83 -26.89
N VAL A 416 -15.97 15.88 -25.60
CA VAL A 416 -15.81 17.15 -24.89
C VAL A 416 -14.56 17.84 -25.43
N GLN A 417 -14.74 19.06 -25.91
CA GLN A 417 -13.68 19.89 -26.47
C GLN A 417 -13.43 21.09 -25.57
N LEU A 418 -12.23 21.65 -25.66
CA LEU A 418 -11.93 22.97 -25.10
C LEU A 418 -12.24 24.03 -26.17
N ASP A 419 -12.59 25.24 -25.73
CA ASP A 419 -13.04 26.32 -26.64
C ASP A 419 -11.95 26.89 -27.57
N TYR A 420 -10.75 26.29 -27.61
CA TYR A 420 -9.57 26.85 -28.30
C TYR A 420 -8.85 25.85 -29.20
#